data_AF-A0A354TK81-F1
#
_entry.id   AF-A0A354TK81-F1
#
_cell.length_a   1.000
_cell.length_b   1.000
_cell.length_c   1.000
_cell.angle_alpha   90.00
_cell.angle_beta   90.00
_cell.angle_gamma   90.00
#
_symmetry.space_group_name_H-M   'P 1'
#
loop_
_entity.id
_entity.type
_entity.pdbx_description
1 polymer ?
#
loop_
_entity_poly.entity_id
_entity_poly.type
_entity_poly.pdbx_seq_one_letter_code
_entity_poly.pdbx_strand_id
1 'polypeptide(L)' 'EEIGIDRAKLSQLKVASMRPASLDAPISDDDSTEFGEIVGDENAQTPFDLLSHKNMHSQLDGLLTVLDERERKIIDARF' A
#
# COMPACT_ATOMS: atom_id res chain seq x y z
N GLU A 1 -17.51 32.44 -16.74
CA GLU A 1 -16.94 32.09 -18.05
C GLU A 1 -15.72 32.96 -18.42
N GLU A 2 -15.07 33.60 -17.45
CA GLU A 2 -14.19 34.75 -17.71
C GLU A 2 -12.71 34.42 -17.99
N ILE A 3 -12.32 33.14 -17.88
CA ILE A 3 -10.91 32.72 -18.00
C ILE A 3 -10.65 31.75 -19.15
N GLY A 4 -11.68 31.30 -19.89
CA GLY A 4 -11.54 30.37 -21.01
C GLY A 4 -10.95 28.98 -20.66
N ILE A 5 -10.68 28.71 -19.39
CA ILE A 5 -10.12 27.46 -18.89
C ILE A 5 -11.26 26.58 -18.36
N ASP A 6 -11.26 25.31 -18.75
CA ASP A 6 -12.21 24.32 -18.25
C ASP A 6 -12.11 24.15 -16.72
N ARG A 7 -13.25 23.88 -16.06
CA ARG A 7 -13.35 23.83 -14.60
C ARG A 7 -12.49 22.73 -13.99
N ALA A 8 -12.36 21.59 -14.68
CA ALA A 8 -11.50 20.49 -14.22
C ALA A 8 -10.02 20.90 -14.24
N LYS A 9 -9.60 21.60 -15.31
CA LYS A 9 -8.23 22.12 -15.43
C LYS A 9 -7.94 23.20 -14.39
N LEU A 10 -8.90 24.06 -14.07
CA LEU A 10 -8.78 25.04 -12.98
C LEU A 10 -8.63 24.39 -11.61
N SER A 11 -9.38 23.30 -11.31
CA SER A 11 -9.23 22.62 -10.02
C SER A 11 -7.88 21.94 -9.88
N GLN A 12 -7.39 21.30 -10.94
CA GLN A 12 -6.06 20.68 -10.97
C GLN A 12 -4.94 21.71 -10.77
N LEU A 13 -5.01 22.85 -11.46
CA LEU A 13 -4.04 23.94 -11.30
C LEU A 13 -4.06 24.49 -9.87
N LYS A 14 -5.25 24.63 -9.27
CA LYS A 14 -5.39 25.06 -7.88
C LYS A 14 -4.71 24.08 -6.92
N VAL A 15 -4.93 22.78 -7.10
CA VAL A 15 -4.30 21.73 -6.28
C VAL A 15 -2.78 21.74 -6.46
N ALA A 16 -2.28 21.79 -7.69
CA ALA A 16 -0.85 21.80 -7.99
C ALA A 16 -0.11 23.04 -7.47
N SER A 17 -0.83 24.17 -7.32
CA SER A 17 -0.26 25.42 -6.79
C SER A 17 -0.12 25.44 -5.26
N MET A 18 -0.70 24.47 -4.56
CA MET A 18 -0.58 24.37 -3.11
C MET A 18 0.82 23.92 -2.73
N ARG A 19 1.44 24.62 -1.77
CA ARG A 19 2.72 24.18 -1.20
C ARG A 19 2.50 22.99 -0.27
N PRO A 20 3.35 21.96 -0.33
CA PRO A 20 3.25 20.83 0.61
C PRO A 20 3.48 21.32 2.05
N ALA A 21 2.75 20.72 2.98
CA ALA A 21 3.00 20.91 4.41
C ALA A 21 4.27 20.15 4.82
N SER A 22 4.96 20.64 5.85
CA SER A 22 6.09 19.91 6.44
C SER A 22 5.58 18.72 7.25
N LEU A 23 6.28 17.59 7.16
CA LEU A 23 6.01 16.46 8.06
C LEU A 23 6.45 16.75 9.50
N ASP A 24 7.45 17.61 9.68
CA ASP A 24 7.97 18.01 10.99
C ASP A 24 7.11 19.11 11.66
N ALA A 25 5.98 19.50 11.04
CA ALA A 25 5.11 20.52 11.61
C ALA A 25 4.31 19.95 12.80
N PRO A 26 4.18 20.67 13.93
CA PRO A 26 3.36 20.22 15.05
C PRO A 26 1.88 20.21 14.65
N ILE A 27 1.13 19.23 15.16
CA ILE A 27 -0.30 19.07 14.89
C ILE A 27 -1.16 19.88 15.86
N SER A 28 -0.67 20.09 17.08
CA SER A 28 -1.31 20.85 18.15
C SER A 28 -0.25 21.61 18.93
N ASP A 29 -0.60 22.76 19.51
CA ASP A 29 0.32 23.57 20.32
C ASP A 29 0.66 22.92 21.68
N ASP A 30 -0.15 21.96 22.14
CA ASP A 30 0.00 21.28 23.45
C ASP A 30 0.63 19.89 23.34
N ASP A 31 0.62 19.26 22.16
CA ASP A 31 1.16 17.92 21.92
C ASP A 31 2.47 18.01 21.14
N SER A 32 3.48 17.25 21.53
CA SER A 32 4.76 17.12 20.80
C SER A 32 4.65 16.28 19.52
N THR A 33 3.43 16.04 19.02
CA THR A 33 3.17 15.15 17.89
C THR A 33 3.36 15.91 16.57
N GLU A 34 4.24 15.39 15.73
CA GLU A 34 4.53 15.93 14.39
C GLU A 34 3.60 15.32 13.34
N PHE A 35 3.35 16.04 12.24
CA PHE A 35 2.49 15.60 11.15
C PHE A 35 2.90 14.24 10.57
N GLY A 36 4.21 13.97 10.49
CA GLY A 36 4.76 12.71 10.00
C GLY A 36 4.40 11.49 10.85
N GLU A 37 4.13 11.65 12.15
CA GLU A 37 3.82 10.52 13.03
C GLU A 37 2.42 9.93 12.79
N ILE A 38 1.52 10.68 12.16
CA ILE A 38 0.15 10.23 11.82
C ILE A 38 0.08 9.67 10.39
N VAL A 39 1.04 9.99 9.53
CA VAL A 39 1.05 9.52 8.14
C VAL A 39 1.54 8.07 8.12
N GLY A 40 0.60 7.14 8.02
CA GLY A 40 0.89 5.72 7.83
C GLY A 40 1.44 5.41 6.44
N ASP A 41 2.28 4.38 6.34
CA ASP A 41 2.73 3.84 5.05
C ASP A 41 1.67 2.89 4.46
N GLU A 42 1.02 3.31 3.39
CA GLU A 42 0.02 2.51 2.67
C GLU A 42 0.63 1.29 1.95
N ASN A 43 1.95 1.27 1.73
CA ASN A 43 2.65 0.14 1.12
C ASN A 43 3.14 -0.88 2.14
N ALA A 44 3.06 -0.57 3.44
CA ALA A 44 3.48 -1.48 4.49
C ALA A 44 2.52 -2.66 4.59
N GLN A 45 3.06 -3.88 4.56
CA GLN A 45 2.26 -5.08 4.77
C GLN A 45 1.86 -5.19 6.24
N THR A 46 0.60 -5.53 6.49
CA THR A 46 0.16 -5.75 7.85
C THR A 46 0.68 -7.09 8.39
N PRO A 47 0.91 -7.22 9.71
CA PRO A 47 1.27 -8.50 10.31
C PRO A 47 0.25 -9.61 10.03
N PHE A 48 -1.02 -9.23 9.90
CA PHE A 48 -2.09 -10.15 9.52
C PHE A 48 -1.91 -10.68 8.10
N ASP A 49 -1.62 -9.80 7.13
CA ASP A 49 -1.39 -10.20 5.73
C ASP A 49 -0.18 -11.13 5.61
N LEU A 50 0.90 -10.79 6.32
CA LEU A 50 2.11 -11.63 6.40
C LEU A 50 1.80 -13.03 6.93
N LEU A 51 1.03 -13.12 8.02
CA LEU A 51 0.66 -14.39 8.63
C LEU A 51 -0.28 -15.20 7.70
N SER A 52 -1.25 -14.53 7.10
CA SER A 52 -2.20 -15.13 6.16
C SER A 52 -1.47 -15.71 4.95
N HIS A 53 -0.55 -14.94 4.36
CA HIS A 53 0.30 -15.39 3.26
C HIS A 53 1.12 -16.61 3.65
N LYS A 54 1.80 -16.57 4.80
CA LYS A 54 2.59 -17.71 5.29
C LYS A 54 1.73 -18.96 5.53
N ASN A 55 0.52 -18.79 6.06
CA ASN A 55 -0.40 -19.90 6.29
C ASN A 55 -0.84 -20.53 4.96
N MET A 56 -1.17 -19.72 3.95
CA MET A 56 -1.50 -20.22 2.61
C MET A 56 -0.37 -21.06 2.01
N HIS A 57 0.88 -20.60 2.12
CA HIS A 57 2.05 -21.39 1.68
C HIS A 57 2.15 -22.73 2.42
N SER A 58 1.98 -22.74 3.74
CA SER A 58 2.00 -23.97 4.52
C SER A 58 0.88 -24.95 4.15
N GLN A 59 -0.31 -24.44 3.83
CA GLN A 59 -1.43 -25.27 3.37
C GLN A 59 -1.14 -25.86 1.99
N LEU A 60 -0.62 -25.05 1.07
CA LEU A 60 -0.20 -25.50 -0.26
C LEU A 60 0.89 -26.56 -0.17
N ASP A 61 1.91 -26.37 0.66
CA ASP A 61 2.96 -27.37 0.88
C ASP A 61 2.36 -28.71 1.33
N GLY A 62 1.42 -28.68 2.28
CA GLY A 62 0.70 -29.87 2.72
C GLY A 62 -0.05 -30.56 1.58
N LEU A 63 -0.75 -29.81 0.72
CA LEU A 63 -1.45 -30.37 -0.43
C LEU A 63 -0.50 -30.93 -1.50
N LEU A 64 0.61 -30.24 -1.78
CA LEU A 64 1.62 -30.69 -2.74
C LEU A 64 2.33 -31.97 -2.28
N THR A 65 2.34 -32.26 -0.97
CA THR A 65 2.87 -33.56 -0.48
C THR A 65 2.01 -34.76 -0.84
N VAL A 66 0.75 -34.55 -1.23
CA VAL A 66 -0.17 -35.63 -1.66
C VAL A 66 0.07 -36.03 -3.11
N LEU A 67 0.63 -35.13 -3.92
CA LEU A 67 0.91 -35.37 -5.34
C LEU A 67 2.02 -36.41 -5.53
N ASP A 68 1.96 -37.13 -6.64
CA ASP A 68 3.07 -38.00 -7.02
C ASP A 68 4.29 -37.18 -7.50
N GLU A 69 5.45 -37.85 -7.61
CA GLU A 69 6.71 -37.18 -7.96
C GLU A 69 6.64 -36.47 -9.33
N ARG A 70 5.90 -37.04 -10.29
CA ARG A 70 5.77 -36.48 -11.64
C ARG A 70 4.89 -35.25 -11.63
N GLU A 71 3.73 -35.32 -10.97
CA GLU A 71 2.78 -34.22 -10.82
C GLU A 71 3.42 -33.03 -10.10
N ARG A 72 4.13 -33.30 -8.99
CA ARG A 72 4.84 -32.25 -8.26
C ARG A 72 5.89 -31.55 -9.12
N LYS A 73 6.70 -32.32 -9.85
CA LYS A 73 7.71 -31.77 -10.77
C LYS A 73 7.11 -30.91 -11.89
N ILE A 74 5.91 -31.23 -12.36
CA ILE A 74 5.20 -30.43 -13.36
C ILE A 74 4.73 -29.10 -12.75
N ILE A 75 4.18 -29.14 -11.54
CA ILE A 75 3.68 -27.94 -10.85
C ILE A 75 4.84 -27.00 -10.49
N ASP A 76 5.92 -27.51 -9.90
CA ASP A 76 7.12 -26.73 -9.52
C ASP A 76 7.82 -26.12 -10.75
N ALA A 77 7.70 -26.73 -11.93
CA ALA A 77 8.26 -26.18 -13.16
C ALA A 77 7.37 -25.11 -13.82
N ARG A 78 6.08 -25.04 -13.46
CA ARG A 78 5.10 -24.17 -14.12
C ARG A 78 4.90 -22.84 -13.39
N PHE A 79 5.02 -22.81 -12.08
CA PHE A 79 4.78 -21.65 -11.22
C PHE A 79 6.04 -21.29 -10.44
#